data_AF-A0A810QDQ0-F1
#
_entry.id   AF-A0A810QDQ0-F1
#
_cell.length_a   1.000
_cell.length_b   1.000
_cell.length_c   1.000
_cell.angle_alpha   90.00
_cell.angle_beta   90.00
_cell.angle_gamma   90.00
#
_symmetry.space_group_name_H-M   'P 1'
#
loop_
_entity.id
_entity.type
_entity.pdbx_description
1 polymer ?
#
loop_
_entity_poly.entity_id
_entity_poly.type
_entity_poly.pdbx_seq_one_letter_code
_entity_poly.pdbx_strand_id
1 'polypeptide(L)'
;MRVVKLFLSALLAGICIGLGGTVFLSLDNKVLGALFFTVGLFTICTMGMHLFTGKVCYVFEKDAAYALDLIPIWVGNLAGTGLLALAERSTRIAPAIVEKAAGLCETKLGDSLGSIFLLAIFCNLLIYIAVEGFNRNSHELGKYLSLFFGVMVFILCGFEHCVANMYYFSVAGMWSGKTLLYLLVMTLGNAVGGVVFPVIRRVITTEAK
;
A
#
# COMPACT_ATOMS: atom_id res chain seq x y z
N MET A 1 22.59 5.22 -12.06
CA MET A 1 22.61 4.42 -10.80
C MET A 1 21.48 4.74 -9.83
N ARG A 2 21.06 6.01 -9.64
CA ARG A 2 19.99 6.41 -8.69
C ARG A 2 18.65 5.68 -8.94
N VAL A 3 18.12 5.74 -10.16
CA VAL A 3 16.83 5.11 -10.53
C VAL A 3 16.84 3.60 -10.28
N VAL A 4 17.96 2.91 -10.57
CA VAL A 4 18.10 1.47 -10.31
C VAL A 4 18.02 1.17 -8.81
N LYS A 5 18.70 1.95 -7.96
CA LYS A 5 18.62 1.78 -6.50
C LYS A 5 17.19 1.99 -5.98
N LEU A 6 16.51 3.02 -6.47
CA LEU A 6 15.11 3.30 -6.12
C LEU A 6 14.20 2.14 -6.53
N PHE A 7 14.33 1.68 -7.78
CA PHE A 7 13.56 0.56 -8.30
C PHE A 7 13.77 -0.72 -7.48
N LEU A 8 15.02 -1.08 -7.16
CA LEU A 8 15.31 -2.27 -6.36
C LEU A 8 14.75 -2.16 -4.93
N SER A 9 14.88 -0.98 -4.31
CA SER A 9 14.27 -0.73 -3.00
C SER A 9 12.74 -0.83 -3.04
N ALA A 10 12.12 -0.35 -4.12
CA ALA A 10 10.69 -0.43 -4.32
C ALA A 10 10.21 -1.85 -4.67
N LEU A 11 11.02 -2.62 -5.37
CA LEU A 11 10.78 -4.04 -5.60
C LEU A 11 10.72 -4.80 -4.28
N LEU A 12 11.69 -4.58 -3.37
CA LEU A 12 11.66 -5.18 -2.04
C LEU A 12 10.44 -4.72 -1.22
N ALA A 13 10.07 -3.43 -1.28
CA ALA A 13 8.85 -2.95 -0.64
C ALA A 13 7.59 -3.63 -1.19
N GLY A 14 7.51 -3.86 -2.51
CA GLY A 14 6.44 -4.61 -3.15
C GLY A 14 6.35 -6.05 -2.63
N ILE A 15 7.49 -6.74 -2.50
CA ILE A 15 7.56 -8.08 -1.89
C ILE A 15 7.05 -8.05 -0.45
N CYS A 16 7.47 -7.07 0.37
CA CYS A 16 7.02 -6.96 1.76
C CYS A 16 5.50 -6.74 1.89
N ILE A 17 4.90 -5.88 1.05
CA ILE A 17 3.43 -5.74 1.01
C ILE A 17 2.78 -7.04 0.55
N GLY A 18 3.35 -7.70 -0.45
CA GLY A 18 2.89 -9.00 -0.93
C GLY A 18 2.87 -10.04 0.19
N LEU A 19 3.94 -10.16 0.98
CA LEU A 19 4.00 -11.08 2.14
C LEU A 19 2.92 -10.79 3.18
N GLY A 20 2.63 -9.51 3.44
CA GLY A 20 1.47 -9.12 4.25
C GLY A 20 0.16 -9.63 3.66
N GLY A 21 0.00 -9.48 2.34
CA GLY A 21 -1.13 -10.02 1.58
C GLY A 21 -1.25 -11.54 1.67
N THR A 22 -0.14 -12.27 1.58
CA THR A 22 -0.08 -13.73 1.72
C THR A 22 -0.62 -14.17 3.07
N VAL A 23 -0.19 -13.54 4.17
CA VAL A 23 -0.69 -13.89 5.51
C VAL A 23 -2.17 -13.56 5.65
N PHE A 24 -2.62 -12.42 5.13
CA PHE A 24 -4.04 -12.07 5.15
C PHE A 24 -4.92 -13.07 4.41
N LEU A 25 -4.47 -13.58 3.26
CA LEU A 25 -5.19 -14.62 2.51
C LEU A 25 -5.09 -15.99 3.20
N SER A 26 -4.00 -16.27 3.90
CA SER A 26 -3.77 -17.57 4.55
C SER A 26 -4.59 -17.78 5.81
N LEU A 27 -5.06 -16.70 6.46
CA LEU A 27 -5.84 -16.76 7.70
C LEU A 27 -7.33 -16.57 7.43
N ASP A 28 -8.18 -17.30 8.15
CA ASP A 28 -9.63 -17.13 8.08
C ASP A 28 -10.13 -16.00 8.99
N ASN A 29 -9.41 -15.75 10.09
CA ASN A 29 -9.71 -14.65 11.00
C ASN A 29 -9.16 -13.33 10.42
N LYS A 30 -10.06 -12.48 9.92
CA LYS A 30 -9.73 -11.17 9.34
C LYS A 30 -8.96 -10.24 10.29
N VAL A 31 -9.22 -10.30 11.60
CA VAL A 31 -8.50 -9.49 12.60
C VAL A 31 -7.04 -9.93 12.72
N LEU A 32 -6.80 -11.23 12.80
CA LEU A 32 -5.43 -11.76 12.83
C LEU A 32 -4.72 -11.53 11.48
N GLY A 33 -5.42 -11.72 10.37
CA GLY A 33 -4.90 -11.39 9.04
C GLY A 33 -4.46 -9.94 8.94
N ALA A 34 -5.31 -9.00 9.37
CA ALA A 34 -5.01 -7.57 9.36
C ALA A 34 -3.85 -7.21 10.29
N LEU A 35 -3.79 -7.82 11.48
CA LEU A 35 -2.68 -7.66 12.42
C LEU A 35 -1.35 -8.06 11.78
N PHE A 36 -1.27 -9.27 11.22
CA PHE A 36 -0.03 -9.77 10.65
C PHE A 36 0.32 -9.17 9.28
N PHE A 37 -0.65 -8.61 8.55
CA PHE A 37 -0.37 -7.82 7.34
C PHE A 37 0.59 -6.66 7.64
N THR A 38 0.56 -6.12 8.87
CA THR A 38 1.45 -5.05 9.33
C THR A 38 2.93 -5.36 9.11
N VAL A 39 3.34 -6.64 9.04
CA VAL A 39 4.72 -7.03 8.75
C VAL A 39 5.28 -6.34 7.50
N GLY A 40 4.42 -6.11 6.49
CA GLY A 40 4.81 -5.42 5.26
C GLY A 40 5.26 -3.98 5.52
N LEU A 41 4.37 -3.14 6.07
CA LEU A 41 4.68 -1.73 6.33
C LEU A 41 5.74 -1.57 7.43
N PHE A 42 5.71 -2.43 8.45
CA PHE A 42 6.73 -2.47 9.50
C PHE A 42 8.14 -2.64 8.92
N THR A 43 8.33 -3.64 8.07
CA THR A 43 9.62 -3.93 7.44
C THR A 43 10.05 -2.77 6.52
N ILE A 44 9.11 -2.19 5.77
CA ILE A 44 9.39 -1.06 4.88
C ILE A 44 9.88 0.16 5.66
N CYS A 45 9.20 0.53 6.74
CA CYS A 45 9.56 1.68 7.56
C CYS A 45 10.88 1.47 8.30
N THR A 46 11.09 0.29 8.89
CA THR A 46 12.31 -0.04 9.65
C THR A 46 13.54 -0.17 8.77
N MET A 47 13.40 -0.66 7.53
CA MET A 47 14.51 -0.83 6.59
C MET A 47 14.65 0.33 5.59
N GLY A 48 13.82 1.38 5.70
CA GLY A 48 13.90 2.56 4.84
C GLY A 48 13.59 2.31 3.36
N MET A 49 12.70 1.37 3.07
CA MET A 49 12.36 1.00 1.69
C MET A 49 11.37 1.98 1.02
N HIS A 50 11.22 1.88 -0.30
CA HIS A 50 10.42 2.81 -1.08
C HIS A 50 9.06 2.24 -1.46
N LEU A 51 8.04 2.58 -0.68
CA LEU A 51 6.64 2.27 -0.98
C LEU A 51 5.93 3.50 -1.56
N PHE A 52 5.29 3.36 -2.71
CA PHE A 52 4.59 4.45 -3.41
C PHE A 52 3.63 5.20 -2.49
N THR A 53 2.74 4.48 -1.80
CA THR A 53 1.70 5.05 -0.93
C THR A 53 2.25 5.84 0.24
N GLY A 54 3.41 5.44 0.80
CA GLY A 54 4.10 6.21 1.84
C GLY A 54 4.93 7.39 1.30
N LYS A 55 5.47 7.29 0.09
CA LYS A 55 6.32 8.34 -0.52
C LYS A 55 5.47 9.46 -1.15
N VAL A 56 4.35 9.12 -1.79
CA VAL A 56 3.47 10.11 -2.45
C VAL A 56 2.95 11.18 -1.48
N CYS A 57 2.83 10.87 -0.18
CA CYS A 57 2.41 11.82 0.85
C CYS A 57 3.29 13.07 0.94
N TYR A 58 4.57 12.96 0.57
CA TYR A 58 5.55 14.03 0.69
C TYR A 58 5.81 14.77 -0.63
N VAL A 59 5.03 14.50 -1.68
CA VAL A 59 5.29 15.02 -3.04
C VAL A 59 5.28 16.55 -3.11
N PHE A 60 4.44 17.23 -2.32
CA PHE A 60 4.39 18.70 -2.26
C PHE A 60 5.33 19.31 -1.21
N GLU A 61 6.01 18.48 -0.42
CA GLU A 61 7.06 18.91 0.52
C GLU A 61 8.46 18.80 -0.09
N LYS A 62 8.58 18.16 -1.26
CA LYS A 62 9.82 17.86 -1.97
C LYS A 62 9.84 18.51 -3.35
N ASP A 63 10.97 18.36 -4.05
CA ASP A 63 11.20 18.94 -5.36
C ASP A 63 10.56 18.13 -6.51
N ALA A 64 10.60 18.67 -7.72
CA ALA A 64 10.08 18.00 -8.91
C ALA A 64 10.81 16.67 -9.20
N ALA A 65 12.09 16.56 -8.84
CA ALA A 65 12.85 15.33 -9.00
C ALA A 65 12.28 14.19 -8.12
N TYR A 66 11.84 14.49 -6.90
CA TYR A 66 11.15 13.54 -6.03
C TYR A 66 9.82 13.07 -6.63
N ALA A 67 9.04 13.98 -7.24
CA ALA A 67 7.80 13.60 -7.89
C ALA A 67 8.03 12.61 -9.05
N LEU A 68 9.09 12.80 -9.83
CA LEU A 68 9.48 11.88 -10.90
C LEU A 68 9.97 10.52 -10.37
N ASP A 69 10.59 10.48 -9.18
CA ASP A 69 11.01 9.24 -8.53
C ASP A 69 9.80 8.34 -8.13
N LEU A 70 8.59 8.88 -8.02
CA LEU A 70 7.39 8.08 -7.71
C LEU A 70 7.05 7.05 -8.80
N ILE A 71 7.40 7.32 -10.06
CA ILE A 71 7.14 6.42 -11.19
C ILE A 71 7.93 5.11 -11.06
N PRO A 72 9.29 5.13 -10.98
CA PRO A 72 10.05 3.89 -10.80
C PRO A 72 9.75 3.20 -9.46
N ILE A 73 9.30 3.94 -8.44
CA ILE A 73 8.83 3.36 -7.18
C ILE A 73 7.53 2.56 -7.38
N TRP A 74 6.52 3.14 -8.03
CA TRP A 74 5.26 2.45 -8.31
C TRP A 74 5.47 1.21 -9.18
N VAL A 75 6.28 1.32 -10.23
CA VAL A 75 6.62 0.18 -11.10
C VAL A 75 7.43 -0.88 -10.35
N GLY A 76 8.36 -0.46 -9.49
CA GLY A 76 9.10 -1.38 -8.62
C GLY A 76 8.18 -2.13 -7.66
N ASN A 77 7.25 -1.44 -7.01
CA ASN A 77 6.26 -2.08 -6.13
C ASN A 77 5.40 -3.11 -6.90
N LEU A 78 4.92 -2.78 -8.11
CA LEU A 78 4.21 -3.70 -8.97
C LEU A 78 5.06 -4.93 -9.33
N ALA A 79 6.31 -4.72 -9.76
CA ALA A 79 7.23 -5.81 -10.08
C ALA A 79 7.48 -6.72 -8.86
N GLY A 80 7.69 -6.13 -7.68
CA GLY A 80 7.91 -6.89 -6.43
C GLY A 80 6.72 -7.76 -6.04
N THR A 81 5.51 -7.17 -6.05
CA THR A 81 4.28 -7.92 -5.76
C THR A 81 4.00 -9.02 -6.79
N GLY A 82 4.24 -8.73 -8.08
CA GLY A 82 4.08 -9.70 -9.16
C GLY A 82 5.08 -10.86 -9.07
N LEU A 83 6.36 -10.58 -8.76
CA LEU A 83 7.38 -11.61 -8.58
C LEU A 83 7.04 -12.55 -7.41
N LEU A 84 6.61 -12.01 -6.28
CA LEU A 84 6.16 -12.82 -5.15
C LEU A 84 4.97 -13.69 -5.55
N ALA A 85 3.95 -13.08 -6.17
CA ALA A 85 2.75 -13.81 -6.60
C ALA A 85 3.09 -14.95 -7.58
N LEU A 86 3.97 -14.73 -8.56
CA LEU A 86 4.42 -15.77 -9.49
C LEU A 86 5.14 -16.91 -8.77
N ALA A 87 6.00 -16.57 -7.80
CA ALA A 87 6.69 -17.57 -7.00
C ALA A 87 5.68 -18.40 -6.17
N GLU A 88 4.77 -17.75 -5.45
CA GLU A 88 3.78 -18.42 -4.60
C GLU A 88 2.80 -19.28 -5.38
N ARG A 89 2.39 -18.85 -6.58
CA ARG A 89 1.56 -19.65 -7.50
C ARG A 89 2.21 -20.97 -7.93
N SER A 90 3.53 -21.10 -7.76
CA SER A 90 4.30 -22.32 -8.06
C SER A 90 4.50 -23.21 -6.82
N THR A 91 3.78 -22.94 -5.71
CA THR A 91 3.93 -23.66 -4.44
C THR A 91 2.61 -24.27 -3.96
N ARG A 92 2.69 -25.08 -2.90
CA ARG A 92 1.53 -25.75 -2.29
C ARG A 92 0.47 -24.80 -1.71
N ILE A 93 0.80 -23.53 -1.41
CA ILE A 93 -0.16 -22.59 -0.83
C ILE A 93 -1.08 -21.98 -1.91
N ALA A 94 -0.70 -22.09 -3.18
CA ALA A 94 -1.36 -21.42 -4.30
C ALA A 94 -2.88 -21.64 -4.35
N PRO A 95 -3.43 -22.88 -4.27
CA PRO A 95 -4.86 -23.08 -4.47
C PRO A 95 -5.72 -22.22 -3.51
N ALA A 96 -5.35 -22.20 -2.23
CA ALA A 96 -6.11 -21.47 -1.20
C ALA A 96 -5.98 -19.95 -1.34
N ILE A 97 -4.77 -19.43 -1.59
CA ILE A 97 -4.57 -17.98 -1.69
C ILE A 97 -5.10 -17.41 -3.02
N VAL A 98 -5.03 -18.18 -4.11
CA VAL A 98 -5.55 -17.79 -5.44
C VAL A 98 -7.06 -17.66 -5.38
N GLU A 99 -7.77 -18.63 -4.80
CA GLU A 99 -9.23 -18.61 -4.65
C GLU A 99 -9.69 -17.40 -3.83
N LYS A 100 -9.10 -17.21 -2.64
CA LYS A 100 -9.43 -16.06 -1.78
C LYS A 100 -9.10 -14.72 -2.45
N ALA A 101 -7.97 -14.62 -3.14
CA ALA A 101 -7.61 -13.40 -3.88
C ALA A 101 -8.58 -13.13 -5.03
N ALA A 102 -9.05 -14.15 -5.75
CA ALA A 102 -10.03 -14.00 -6.82
C ALA A 102 -11.34 -13.40 -6.29
N GLY A 103 -11.87 -13.90 -5.17
CA GLY A 103 -13.08 -13.32 -4.56
C GLY A 103 -12.92 -11.86 -4.12
N LEU A 104 -11.73 -11.48 -3.61
CA LEU A 104 -11.42 -10.08 -3.30
C LEU A 104 -11.36 -9.23 -4.59
N CYS A 105 -10.74 -9.74 -5.64
CA CYS A 105 -10.65 -9.05 -6.93
C CYS A 105 -12.04 -8.86 -7.57
N GLU A 106 -12.90 -9.87 -7.54
CA GLU A 106 -14.27 -9.79 -8.02
C GLU A 106 -15.08 -8.73 -7.28
N THR A 107 -14.98 -8.71 -5.94
CA THR A 107 -15.63 -7.68 -5.11
C THR A 107 -15.20 -6.27 -5.54
N LYS A 108 -13.89 -6.07 -5.71
CA LYS A 108 -13.32 -4.77 -6.11
C LYS A 108 -13.74 -4.36 -7.52
N LEU A 109 -13.69 -5.30 -8.46
CA LEU A 109 -14.03 -5.05 -9.86
C LEU A 109 -15.54 -4.95 -10.09
N GLY A 110 -16.35 -5.46 -9.16
CA GLY A 110 -17.81 -5.30 -9.14
C GLY A 110 -18.28 -3.94 -8.60
N ASP A 111 -17.43 -3.23 -7.87
CA ASP A 111 -17.75 -1.91 -7.32
C ASP A 111 -17.61 -0.79 -8.38
N SER A 112 -18.23 0.35 -8.12
CA SER A 112 -18.11 1.56 -8.94
C SER A 112 -16.74 2.21 -8.80
N LEU A 113 -16.25 2.85 -9.86
CA LEU A 113 -14.98 3.59 -9.84
C LEU A 113 -14.96 4.70 -8.78
N GLY A 114 -16.11 5.36 -8.56
CA GLY A 114 -16.23 6.42 -7.55
C GLY A 114 -16.07 5.90 -6.12
N SER A 115 -16.67 4.75 -5.80
CA SER A 115 -16.49 4.10 -4.50
C SER A 115 -15.04 3.69 -4.28
N ILE A 116 -14.42 3.00 -5.25
CA ILE A 116 -13.02 2.58 -5.21
C ILE A 116 -12.07 3.76 -5.01
N PHE A 117 -12.34 4.88 -5.68
CA PHE A 117 -11.56 6.11 -5.53
C PHE A 117 -11.64 6.66 -4.10
N LEU A 118 -12.83 6.74 -3.50
CA LEU A 118 -13.02 7.23 -2.13
C LEU A 118 -12.39 6.30 -1.09
N LEU A 119 -12.60 4.98 -1.23
CA LEU A 119 -11.97 3.99 -0.36
C LEU A 119 -10.44 4.06 -0.42
N ALA A 120 -9.87 4.39 -1.57
CA ALA A 120 -8.44 4.60 -1.72
C ALA A 120 -7.94 5.90 -1.07
N ILE A 121 -8.74 6.97 -1.08
CA ILE A 121 -8.44 8.20 -0.32
C ILE A 121 -8.34 7.88 1.17
N PHE A 122 -9.34 7.19 1.72
CA PHE A 122 -9.35 6.86 3.15
C PHE A 122 -8.22 5.91 3.55
N CYS A 123 -7.87 4.97 2.67
CA CYS A 123 -6.69 4.12 2.88
C CYS A 123 -5.45 4.97 3.10
N ASN A 124 -5.15 5.89 2.18
CA ASN A 124 -3.85 6.57 2.24
C ASN A 124 -3.79 7.70 3.27
N LEU A 125 -4.94 8.19 3.73
CA LEU A 125 -5.03 9.03 4.93
C LEU A 125 -4.51 8.26 6.15
N LEU A 126 -4.91 6.99 6.33
CA LEU A 126 -4.42 6.15 7.41
C LEU A 126 -2.94 5.78 7.23
N ILE A 127 -2.49 5.51 6.00
CA ILE A 127 -1.05 5.29 5.72
C ILE A 127 -0.22 6.52 6.09
N TYR A 128 -0.67 7.73 5.75
CA TYR A 128 0.00 8.95 6.17
C TYR A 128 0.10 9.04 7.70
N ILE A 129 -1.02 8.86 8.42
CA ILE A 129 -1.03 8.91 9.89
C ILE A 129 -0.07 7.89 10.50
N ALA A 130 -0.04 6.67 9.96
CA ALA A 130 0.84 5.59 10.42
C ALA A 130 2.32 5.93 10.20
N VAL A 131 2.69 6.33 8.99
CA VAL A 131 4.09 6.64 8.63
C VAL A 131 4.57 7.90 9.36
N GLU A 132 3.72 8.91 9.49
CA GLU A 132 4.02 10.13 10.24
C GLU A 132 4.20 9.84 11.74
N GLY A 133 3.34 8.97 12.31
CA GLY A 133 3.48 8.47 13.67
C GLY A 133 4.81 7.74 13.88
N PHE A 134 5.20 6.87 12.95
CA PHE A 134 6.49 6.18 13.00
C PHE A 134 7.67 7.16 12.93
N ASN A 135 7.58 8.20 12.09
CA ASN A 135 8.66 9.16 11.89
C ASN A 135 8.79 10.17 13.04
N ARG A 136 7.68 10.60 13.66
CA ARG A 136 7.66 11.74 14.60
C ARG A 136 7.39 11.36 16.05
N ASN A 137 6.90 10.17 16.34
CA ASN A 137 6.66 9.77 17.73
C ASN A 137 7.99 9.56 18.45
N SER A 138 8.16 10.22 19.61
CA SER A 138 9.37 10.15 20.43
C SER A 138 9.48 8.82 21.20
N HIS A 139 8.36 8.13 21.41
CA HIS A 139 8.34 6.85 22.11
C HIS A 139 8.50 5.69 21.13
N GLU A 140 9.53 4.88 21.31
CA GLU A 140 9.82 3.72 20.44
C GLU A 140 8.62 2.79 20.26
N LEU A 141 7.94 2.41 21.34
CA LEU A 141 6.73 1.59 21.23
C LEU A 141 5.61 2.30 20.45
N GLY A 142 5.42 3.61 20.68
CA GLY A 142 4.40 4.42 20.01
C GLY A 142 4.62 4.51 18.50
N LYS A 143 5.88 4.56 18.04
CA LYS A 143 6.24 4.52 16.61
C LYS A 143 5.73 3.24 15.96
N TYR A 144 6.03 2.09 16.55
CA TYR A 144 5.60 0.81 15.98
C TYR A 144 4.08 0.63 16.06
N LEU A 145 3.44 0.98 17.19
CA LEU A 145 1.99 0.90 17.33
C LEU A 145 1.23 1.72 16.28
N SER A 146 1.77 2.88 15.87
CA SER A 146 1.16 3.66 14.80
C SER A 146 1.05 2.90 13.47
N LEU A 147 2.03 2.04 13.16
CA LEU A 147 2.01 1.17 11.98
C LEU A 147 0.94 0.09 12.12
N PHE A 148 0.86 -0.57 13.28
CA PHE A 148 -0.15 -1.61 13.55
C PHE A 148 -1.57 -1.05 13.43
N PHE A 149 -1.88 0.05 14.10
CA PHE A 149 -3.22 0.61 14.05
C PHE A 149 -3.57 1.14 12.66
N GLY A 150 -2.65 1.83 11.99
CA GLY A 150 -2.90 2.32 10.64
C GLY A 150 -3.21 1.19 9.66
N VAL A 151 -2.41 0.12 9.69
CA VAL A 151 -2.59 -1.03 8.80
C VAL A 151 -3.85 -1.82 9.12
N MET A 152 -4.05 -2.18 10.40
CA MET A 152 -5.20 -2.97 10.80
C MET A 152 -6.52 -2.29 10.46
N VAL A 153 -6.63 -0.99 10.73
CA VAL A 153 -7.87 -0.25 10.52
C VAL A 153 -8.20 -0.17 9.03
N PHE A 154 -7.26 0.17 8.14
CA PHE A 154 -7.61 0.29 6.71
C PHE A 154 -8.06 -1.06 6.12
N ILE A 155 -7.46 -2.17 6.57
CA ILE A 155 -7.83 -3.51 6.10
C ILE A 155 -9.21 -3.89 6.61
N LEU A 156 -9.48 -3.70 7.91
CA LEU A 156 -10.75 -4.07 8.53
C LEU A 156 -11.91 -3.20 8.04
N CYS A 157 -11.64 -1.94 7.67
CA CYS A 157 -12.61 -1.05 7.04
C CYS A 157 -12.84 -1.36 5.54
N GLY A 158 -12.05 -2.25 4.93
CA GLY A 158 -12.18 -2.58 3.51
C GLY A 158 -11.70 -1.47 2.57
N PHE A 159 -10.73 -0.65 3.00
CA PHE A 159 -10.18 0.41 2.17
C PHE A 159 -9.22 -0.12 1.11
N GLU A 160 -8.98 0.69 0.07
CA GLU A 160 -8.26 0.26 -1.13
C GLU A 160 -6.80 0.74 -1.14
N HIS A 161 -5.86 -0.20 -1.08
CA HIS A 161 -4.42 0.09 -1.15
C HIS A 161 -3.85 -0.41 -2.48
N CYS A 162 -3.43 0.51 -3.37
CA CYS A 162 -3.05 0.16 -4.74
C CYS A 162 -1.96 -0.92 -4.80
N VAL A 163 -0.92 -0.85 -3.97
CA VAL A 163 0.17 -1.85 -3.96
C VAL A 163 -0.27 -3.20 -3.40
N ALA A 164 -1.20 -3.23 -2.45
CA ALA A 164 -1.74 -4.50 -1.95
C ALA A 164 -2.61 -5.16 -3.04
N ASN A 165 -3.37 -4.34 -3.77
CA ASN A 165 -4.18 -4.81 -4.89
C ASN A 165 -3.32 -5.28 -6.08
N MET A 166 -2.14 -4.71 -6.31
CA MET A 166 -1.18 -5.26 -7.30
C MET A 166 -0.85 -6.72 -6.98
N TYR A 167 -0.63 -7.04 -5.71
CA TYR A 167 -0.40 -8.41 -5.26
C TYR A 167 -1.65 -9.29 -5.45
N TYR A 168 -2.83 -8.83 -4.99
CA TYR A 168 -4.07 -9.61 -5.13
C TYR A 168 -4.42 -9.90 -6.60
N PHE A 169 -4.33 -8.91 -7.49
CA PHE A 169 -4.56 -9.12 -8.92
C PHE A 169 -3.53 -10.07 -9.54
N SER A 170 -2.27 -10.00 -9.11
CA SER A 170 -1.19 -10.85 -9.63
C SER A 170 -1.32 -12.31 -9.17
N VAL A 171 -1.62 -12.54 -7.89
CA VAL A 171 -1.76 -13.89 -7.36
C VAL A 171 -3.05 -14.54 -7.87
N ALA A 172 -4.15 -13.80 -7.98
CA ALA A 172 -5.38 -14.27 -8.61
C ALA A 172 -5.23 -14.51 -10.12
N GLY A 173 -4.20 -13.91 -10.76
CA GLY A 173 -4.03 -13.97 -12.22
C GLY A 173 -5.10 -13.21 -12.99
N MET A 174 -5.70 -12.19 -12.39
CA MET A 174 -6.87 -11.45 -12.93
C MET A 174 -6.48 -10.13 -13.59
N TRP A 175 -5.35 -10.09 -14.30
CA TRP A 175 -4.95 -8.89 -15.04
C TRP A 175 -5.77 -8.74 -16.32
N SER A 176 -6.37 -7.56 -16.49
CA SER A 176 -7.15 -7.16 -17.66
C SER A 176 -7.10 -5.65 -17.84
N GLY A 177 -7.63 -5.12 -18.95
CA GLY A 177 -7.77 -3.66 -19.13
C GLY A 177 -8.64 -3.01 -18.04
N LYS A 178 -9.69 -3.72 -17.59
CA LYS A 178 -10.54 -3.27 -16.46
C LYS A 178 -9.75 -3.23 -15.16
N THR A 179 -8.95 -4.27 -14.88
CA THR A 179 -8.09 -4.33 -13.69
C THR A 179 -7.08 -3.20 -13.66
N LEU A 180 -6.46 -2.90 -14.81
CA LEU A 180 -5.54 -1.77 -14.94
C LEU A 180 -6.23 -0.43 -14.67
N LEU A 181 -7.44 -0.22 -15.22
CA LEU A 181 -8.22 0.98 -14.96
C LEU A 181 -8.52 1.16 -13.46
N TYR A 182 -9.00 0.11 -12.78
CA TYR A 182 -9.30 0.17 -11.35
C TYR A 182 -8.04 0.43 -10.53
N LEU A 183 -6.92 -0.21 -10.86
CA LEU A 183 -5.65 0.02 -10.19
C LEU A 183 -5.16 1.47 -10.33
N LEU A 184 -5.34 2.08 -11.50
CA LEU A 184 -5.01 3.49 -11.72
C LEU A 184 -5.91 4.42 -10.90
N VAL A 185 -7.21 4.11 -10.82
CA VAL A 185 -8.16 4.85 -9.97
C VAL A 185 -7.80 4.73 -8.48
N MET A 186 -7.46 3.53 -8.00
CA MET A 186 -6.96 3.33 -6.64
C MET A 186 -5.66 4.11 -6.39
N THR A 187 -4.74 4.10 -7.36
CA THR A 187 -3.47 4.84 -7.28
C THR A 187 -3.72 6.34 -7.15
N LEU A 188 -4.65 6.89 -7.94
CA LEU A 188 -5.04 8.31 -7.87
C LEU A 188 -5.69 8.63 -6.52
N GLY A 189 -6.62 7.79 -6.05
CA GLY A 189 -7.26 7.97 -4.75
C GLY A 189 -6.25 7.92 -3.61
N ASN A 190 -5.31 6.98 -3.64
CA ASN A 190 -4.23 6.93 -2.67
C ASN A 190 -3.34 8.19 -2.73
N ALA A 191 -2.98 8.67 -3.92
CA ALA A 191 -2.20 9.90 -4.07
C ALA A 191 -2.93 11.10 -3.43
N VAL A 192 -4.24 11.26 -3.70
CA VAL A 192 -5.07 12.31 -3.09
C VAL A 192 -5.13 12.16 -1.56
N GLY A 193 -5.44 10.96 -1.04
CA GLY A 193 -5.50 10.72 0.40
C GLY A 193 -4.18 10.99 1.13
N GLY A 194 -3.05 10.71 0.46
CA GLY A 194 -1.71 10.94 1.01
C GLY A 194 -1.33 12.40 1.12
N VAL A 195 -1.87 13.27 0.26
CA VAL A 195 -1.53 14.70 0.24
C VAL A 195 -2.54 15.59 0.96
N VAL A 196 -3.80 15.20 1.04
CA VAL A 196 -4.87 16.01 1.65
C VAL A 196 -4.57 16.32 3.11
N PHE A 197 -4.24 15.30 3.91
CA PHE A 197 -3.95 15.49 5.34
C PHE A 197 -2.73 16.40 5.61
N PRO A 198 -1.54 16.15 5.02
CA PRO A 198 -0.38 17.03 5.26
C PRO A 198 -0.61 18.46 4.75
N VAL A 199 -1.28 18.64 3.61
CA VAL A 199 -1.58 19.99 3.08
C VAL A 199 -2.49 20.76 4.03
N ILE A 200 -3.61 20.16 4.48
CA ILE A 200 -4.52 20.80 5.44
C ILE A 200 -3.80 21.12 6.75
N ARG A 201 -3.01 20.17 7.28
CA ARG A 201 -2.23 20.38 8.52
C ARG A 201 -1.23 21.53 8.38
N ARG A 202 -0.60 21.69 7.21
CA ARG A 202 0.31 22.79 6.92
C ARG A 202 -0.40 24.14 6.93
N VAL A 203 -1.60 24.24 6.36
CA VAL A 203 -2.40 25.47 6.40
C VAL A 203 -2.71 25.86 7.84
N ILE A 204 -3.25 24.94 8.64
CA ILE A 204 -3.61 25.18 10.05
C ILE A 204 -2.40 25.64 10.88
N THR A 205 -1.22 25.05 10.65
CA THR A 205 -0.01 25.37 11.43
C THR A 205 0.70 26.64 10.96
N THR A 206 0.46 27.09 9.72
CA THR A 206 1.04 28.34 9.21
C THR A 206 0.27 29.56 9.74
N GLU A 207 -1.03 29.43 9.99
CA GLU A 207 -1.86 30.49 10.59
C GLU A 207 -1.65 30.65 12.11
N ALA A 208 -0.96 29.70 12.76
CA ALA A 208 -0.68 29.71 14.20
C ALA A 208 0.63 30.43 14.58
N LYS A 209 1.26 31.15 13.64
CA LYS A 209 2.46 31.98 13.85
C LYS A 209 2.18 33.41 13.41
#